data_AF-A0A2V6CE92-F1
#
_entry.id   AF-A0A2V6CE92-F1
#
_cell.length_a   1.000
_cell.length_b   1.000
_cell.length_c   1.000
_cell.angle_alpha   90.00
_cell.angle_beta   90.00
_cell.angle_gamma   90.00
#
_symmetry.space_group_name_H-M   'P 1'
#
loop_
_entity.id
_entity.type
_entity.pdbx_description
1 polymer ?
#
loop_
_entity_poly.entity_id
_entity_poly.type
_entity_poly.pdbx_seq_one_letter_code
_entity_poly.pdbx_strand_id
1 'polypeptide(L)'
;MKIVMVLTSHDQLGNTGRKTGFWLEEFAAPYFVFRDAGVQLTLASPKGGQPPIDPKSDEPENQTDAMTRFKKDRSAQQALSQTIKLADVKSEDYDTIFYVGGHGPMWDLADNPVSIALIESFYNSGKPVAAVCHSPGVFRRVTY
;
A
#
# COMPACT_ATOMS: atom_id res chain seq x y z
N MET A 1 6.07 8.71 -15.56
CA MET A 1 5.46 8.83 -14.22
C MET A 1 5.83 7.60 -13.40
N LYS A 2 6.29 7.80 -12.16
CA LYS A 2 6.66 6.77 -11.19
C LYS A 2 5.81 6.91 -9.94
N ILE A 3 5.17 5.84 -9.50
CA ILE A 3 4.37 5.81 -8.26
C ILE A 3 4.96 4.77 -7.33
N VAL A 4 5.14 5.14 -6.06
CA VAL A 4 5.36 4.16 -4.98
C VAL A 4 4.03 3.86 -4.30
N MET A 5 3.60 2.59 -4.36
CA MET A 5 2.44 2.10 -3.62
C MET A 5 2.90 1.49 -2.30
N VAL A 6 2.41 2.03 -1.19
CA VAL A 6 2.76 1.60 0.15
C VAL A 6 1.67 0.68 0.71
N LEU A 7 2.08 -0.50 1.15
CA LEU A 7 1.24 -1.51 1.80
C LEU A 7 1.69 -1.72 3.25
N THR A 8 0.76 -2.13 4.11
CA THR A 8 1.08 -2.52 5.50
C THR A 8 1.92 -3.81 5.54
N SER A 9 2.66 -4.01 6.62
CA SER A 9 3.29 -5.28 7.01
C SER A 9 2.63 -5.87 8.28
N HIS A 10 1.47 -5.36 8.69
CA HIS A 10 0.74 -5.76 9.90
C HIS A 10 -0.38 -6.76 9.59
N ASP A 11 -0.44 -7.87 10.34
CA ASP A 11 -1.34 -8.99 10.04
C ASP A 11 -2.33 -9.36 11.16
N GLN A 12 -2.37 -8.61 12.28
CA GLN A 12 -3.25 -8.89 13.41
C GLN A 12 -4.27 -7.78 13.63
N LEU A 13 -5.55 -8.14 13.82
CA LEU A 13 -6.59 -7.15 14.09
C LEU A 13 -6.62 -6.84 15.59
N GLY A 14 -5.65 -6.04 16.04
CA GLY A 14 -5.47 -5.70 17.45
C GLY A 14 -5.40 -6.95 18.34
N ASN A 15 -6.13 -6.93 19.45
CA ASN A 15 -6.16 -8.04 20.42
C ASN A 15 -7.33 -9.01 20.20
N THR A 16 -7.94 -9.01 19.01
CA THR A 16 -9.15 -9.82 18.73
C THR A 16 -8.84 -11.29 18.42
N GLY A 17 -7.57 -11.64 18.20
CA GLY A 17 -7.14 -12.94 17.69
C GLY A 17 -7.42 -13.17 16.20
N ARG A 18 -8.00 -12.20 15.49
CA ARG A 18 -8.28 -12.27 14.06
C ARG A 18 -7.12 -11.72 13.23
N LYS A 19 -7.00 -12.18 11.99
CA LYS A 19 -6.03 -11.67 11.01
C LYS A 19 -6.56 -10.42 10.30
N THR A 20 -5.65 -9.60 9.81
CA THR A 20 -5.91 -8.49 8.90
C THR A 20 -4.72 -8.31 7.94
N GLY A 21 -4.71 -7.21 7.20
CA GLY A 21 -3.67 -6.87 6.25
C GLY A 21 -4.08 -5.65 5.43
N PHE A 22 -3.58 -5.59 4.20
CA PHE A 22 -4.13 -4.68 3.20
C PHE A 22 -5.39 -5.28 2.58
N TRP A 23 -6.29 -4.43 2.07
CA TRP A 23 -7.50 -4.88 1.37
C TRP A 23 -7.18 -5.18 -0.10
N LEU A 24 -7.42 -6.41 -0.56
CA LEU A 24 -6.93 -6.89 -1.87
C LEU A 24 -7.40 -6.02 -3.05
N GLU A 25 -8.66 -5.58 -3.06
CA GLU A 25 -9.19 -4.73 -4.14
C GLU A 25 -8.48 -3.38 -4.20
N GLU A 26 -8.23 -2.80 -3.03
CA GLU A 26 -7.63 -1.47 -2.89
C GLU A 26 -6.16 -1.48 -3.29
N PHE A 27 -5.57 -2.66 -3.47
CA PHE A 27 -4.31 -2.84 -4.18
C PHE A 27 -4.55 -3.15 -5.67
N ALA A 28 -5.31 -4.21 -5.98
CA ALA A 28 -5.42 -4.76 -7.33
C ALA A 28 -5.99 -3.77 -8.34
N ALA A 29 -7.09 -3.08 -7.98
CA ALA A 29 -7.73 -2.11 -8.86
C ALA A 29 -6.79 -0.94 -9.23
N PRO A 30 -6.24 -0.15 -8.27
CA PRO A 30 -5.34 0.93 -8.62
C PRO A 30 -4.03 0.43 -9.26
N TYR A 31 -3.49 -0.71 -8.82
CA TYR A 31 -2.29 -1.30 -9.43
C TYR A 31 -2.46 -1.50 -10.93
N PHE A 32 -3.58 -2.09 -11.36
CA PHE A 32 -3.84 -2.30 -12.78
C PHE A 32 -4.21 -1.03 -13.52
N VAL A 33 -4.96 -0.11 -12.92
CA VAL A 33 -5.24 1.21 -13.52
C VAL A 33 -3.93 1.94 -13.83
N PHE A 34 -2.99 2.00 -12.88
CA PHE A 34 -1.71 2.66 -13.08
C PHE A 34 -0.83 1.91 -14.09
N ARG A 35 -0.71 0.59 -13.94
CA ARG A 35 0.12 -0.22 -14.83
C ARG A 35 -0.34 -0.14 -16.28
N ASP A 36 -1.65 -0.22 -16.53
CA ASP A 36 -2.22 -0.15 -17.88
C ASP A 36 -2.07 1.25 -18.49
N ALA A 37 -1.97 2.29 -17.66
CA ALA A 37 -1.61 3.65 -18.09
C ALA A 37 -0.10 3.85 -18.35
N GLY A 38 0.73 2.79 -18.25
CA GLY A 38 2.17 2.86 -18.47
C GLY A 38 2.97 3.49 -17.32
N VAL A 39 2.37 3.58 -16.13
CA VAL A 39 3.06 4.08 -14.93
C VAL A 39 4.06 3.04 -14.43
N GLN A 40 5.25 3.49 -14.05
CA GLN A 40 6.23 2.65 -13.37
C GLN A 40 5.87 2.55 -11.89
N LEU A 41 5.61 1.32 -11.42
CA LEU A 41 5.19 1.06 -10.05
C LEU A 41 6.32 0.44 -9.23
N THR A 42 6.58 1.02 -8.06
CA THR A 42 7.32 0.36 -6.99
C THR A 42 6.35 0.01 -5.87
N LEU A 43 6.45 -1.20 -5.33
CA LEU A 43 5.69 -1.60 -4.15
C LEU A 43 6.61 -1.57 -2.94
N ALA A 44 6.16 -0.94 -1.86
CA ALA A 44 6.91 -0.80 -0.62
C ALA A 44 6.06 -1.20 0.59
N SER A 45 6.69 -1.74 1.62
CA SER A 45 6.04 -1.99 2.91
C SER A 45 7.04 -1.77 4.06
N PRO A 46 6.59 -1.51 5.30
CA PRO A 46 7.50 -1.27 6.43
C PRO A 46 8.60 -2.33 6.59
N LYS A 47 8.27 -3.61 6.39
CA LYS A 47 9.22 -4.72 6.53
C LYS A 47 9.85 -5.16 5.21
N GLY A 48 9.34 -4.71 4.06
CA GLY A 48 9.63 -5.31 2.76
C GLY A 48 9.09 -6.74 2.65
N GLY A 49 9.37 -7.41 1.54
CA GLY A 49 8.88 -8.77 1.26
C GLY A 49 7.39 -8.79 0.96
N GLN A 50 6.71 -9.88 1.34
CA GLN A 50 5.28 -10.09 1.07
C GLN A 50 4.39 -9.39 2.12
N PRO A 51 3.59 -8.37 1.73
CA PRO A 51 2.58 -7.78 2.60
C PRO A 51 1.45 -8.78 2.88
N PRO A 52 0.88 -8.81 4.10
CA PRO A 52 -0.25 -9.66 4.43
C PRO A 52 -1.54 -9.13 3.79
N ILE A 53 -2.30 -10.03 3.16
CA ILE A 53 -3.65 -9.75 2.68
C ILE A 53 -4.63 -9.90 3.85
N ASP A 54 -5.58 -8.98 4.01
CA ASP A 54 -6.71 -9.20 4.91
C ASP A 54 -7.57 -10.35 4.34
N PRO A 55 -7.70 -11.50 5.03
CA PRO A 55 -8.40 -12.66 4.49
C PRO A 55 -9.84 -12.37 4.07
N LYS A 56 -10.51 -11.42 4.75
CA LYS A 56 -11.88 -11.02 4.40
C LYS A 56 -11.96 -10.41 3.00
N SER A 57 -10.93 -9.66 2.62
CA SER A 57 -10.90 -9.03 1.30
C SER A 57 -10.79 -10.03 0.15
N ASP A 58 -10.43 -11.29 0.43
CA ASP A 58 -10.32 -12.36 -0.58
C ASP A 58 -11.42 -13.44 -0.48
N GLU A 59 -12.47 -13.18 0.31
CA GLU A 59 -13.66 -14.05 0.37
C GLU A 59 -14.42 -14.05 -0.98
N PRO A 60 -15.16 -15.14 -1.32
CA PRO A 60 -15.85 -15.27 -2.61
C PRO A 60 -16.80 -14.12 -2.95
N GLU A 61 -17.51 -13.57 -1.97
CA GLU A 61 -18.44 -12.45 -2.11
C GLU A 61 -17.75 -11.11 -2.40
N ASN A 62 -16.46 -10.99 -2.11
CA ASN A 62 -15.68 -9.77 -2.29
C ASN A 62 -14.86 -9.77 -3.59
N GLN A 63 -14.93 -10.84 -4.39
CA GLN A 63 -14.15 -10.98 -5.61
C GLN A 63 -14.58 -9.97 -6.68
N THR A 64 -13.59 -9.39 -7.35
CA THR A 64 -13.77 -8.47 -8.48
C THR A 64 -12.99 -8.96 -9.70
N ASP A 65 -13.20 -8.30 -10.83
CA ASP A 65 -12.41 -8.53 -12.05
C ASP A 65 -10.93 -8.20 -11.85
N ALA A 66 -10.61 -7.14 -11.09
CA ALA A 66 -9.23 -6.77 -10.78
C ALA A 66 -8.55 -7.83 -9.91
N MET A 67 -9.21 -8.35 -8.89
CA MET A 67 -8.68 -9.46 -8.08
C MET A 67 -8.49 -10.72 -8.92
N THR A 68 -9.47 -11.05 -9.77
CA THR A 68 -9.39 -12.22 -10.66
C THR A 68 -8.21 -12.11 -11.62
N ARG A 69 -7.96 -10.91 -12.16
CA ARG A 69 -6.78 -10.61 -12.97
C ARG A 69 -5.49 -10.76 -12.14
N PHE A 70 -5.45 -10.21 -10.93
CA PHE A 70 -4.30 -10.32 -10.03
C PHE A 70 -3.93 -11.77 -9.75
N LYS A 71 -4.91 -12.63 -9.45
CA LYS A 71 -4.71 -14.07 -9.20
C LYS A 71 -4.15 -14.84 -10.41
N LYS A 72 -4.31 -14.31 -11.63
CA LYS A 72 -3.79 -14.92 -12.88
C LYS A 72 -2.48 -14.27 -13.35
N ASP A 73 -2.09 -13.13 -12.79
CA ASP A 73 -0.93 -12.35 -13.21
C ASP A 73 0.29 -12.65 -12.33
N ARG A 74 1.17 -13.52 -12.84
CA ARG A 74 2.39 -13.93 -12.13
C ARG A 74 3.34 -12.76 -11.86
N SER A 75 3.42 -11.79 -12.77
CA SER A 75 4.30 -10.63 -12.61
C SER A 75 3.79 -9.70 -11.50
N ALA A 76 2.47 -9.48 -11.42
CA ALA A 76 1.87 -8.71 -10.34
C ALA A 76 2.06 -9.39 -8.98
N GLN A 77 1.88 -10.72 -8.91
CA GLN A 77 2.13 -11.49 -7.68
C GLN A 77 3.60 -11.47 -7.25
N GLN A 78 4.52 -11.57 -8.21
CA GLN A 78 5.95 -11.45 -7.93
C GLN A 78 6.32 -10.05 -7.45
N ALA A 79 5.77 -9.00 -8.06
CA ALA A 79 5.98 -7.63 -7.60
C ALA A 79 5.50 -7.47 -6.14
N LEU A 80 4.31 -8.01 -5.82
CA LEU A 80 3.77 -7.95 -4.46
C LEU A 80 4.62 -8.74 -3.45
N SER A 81 5.17 -9.89 -3.82
CA SER A 81 5.97 -10.70 -2.89
C SER A 81 7.37 -10.14 -2.61
N GLN A 82 7.79 -9.13 -3.38
CA GLN A 82 9.12 -8.53 -3.34
C GLN A 82 9.07 -7.03 -3.03
N THR A 83 8.15 -6.58 -2.17
CA THR A 83 8.13 -5.15 -1.79
C THR A 83 9.46 -4.72 -1.18
N ILE A 84 9.92 -3.52 -1.53
CA ILE A 84 11.09 -2.93 -0.89
C ILE A 84 10.72 -2.46 0.53
N LYS A 85 11.72 -2.26 1.38
CA LYS A 85 11.46 -1.66 2.70
C LYS A 85 11.06 -0.21 2.50
N LEU A 86 10.08 0.24 3.26
CA LEU A 86 9.63 1.64 3.25
C LEU A 86 10.79 2.61 3.53
N ALA A 87 11.72 2.21 4.39
CA ALA A 87 12.91 3.01 4.74
C ALA A 87 13.90 3.21 3.57
N ASP A 88 13.80 2.41 2.51
CA ASP A 88 14.65 2.53 1.31
C ASP A 88 14.01 3.45 0.25
N VAL A 89 12.77 3.91 0.48
CA VAL A 89 12.05 4.80 -0.45
C VAL A 89 12.52 6.24 -0.25
N LYS A 90 12.90 6.90 -1.34
CA LYS A 90 13.20 8.33 -1.37
C LYS A 90 12.20 9.07 -2.23
N SER A 91 11.64 10.16 -1.72
CA SER A 91 10.60 10.91 -2.43
C SER A 91 11.10 11.48 -3.77
N GLU A 92 12.40 11.78 -3.91
CA GLU A 92 13.01 12.26 -5.15
C GLU A 92 12.87 11.28 -6.33
N ASP A 93 12.81 9.98 -6.06
CA ASP A 93 12.77 8.94 -7.09
C ASP A 93 11.38 8.72 -7.70
N TYR A 94 10.34 9.32 -7.12
CA TYR A 94 8.94 9.10 -7.46
C TYR A 94 8.19 10.39 -7.69
N ASP A 95 7.12 10.32 -8.49
CA ASP A 95 6.24 11.45 -8.76
C ASP A 95 5.03 11.47 -7.79
N THR A 96 4.67 10.33 -7.19
CA THR A 96 3.51 10.21 -6.29
C THR A 96 3.69 9.06 -5.31
N ILE A 97 3.13 9.21 -4.12
CA ILE A 97 2.98 8.16 -3.12
C ILE A 97 1.50 7.80 -2.95
N PHE A 98 1.19 6.50 -2.98
CA PHE A 98 -0.16 5.98 -2.85
C PHE A 98 -0.22 4.94 -1.73
N TYR A 99 -1.01 5.19 -0.68
CA TYR A 99 -1.19 4.26 0.43
C TYR A 99 -2.43 3.37 0.20
N VAL A 100 -2.18 2.08 0.03
CA VAL A 100 -3.22 1.03 -0.05
C VAL A 100 -3.87 0.89 1.32
N GLY A 101 -5.20 0.73 1.38
CA GLY A 101 -5.93 0.58 2.64
C GLY A 101 -5.97 -0.86 3.17
N GLY A 102 -7.10 -1.27 3.75
CA GLY A 102 -7.19 -2.36 4.74
C GLY A 102 -6.93 -1.86 6.16
N HIS A 103 -7.15 -2.69 7.20
CA HIS A 103 -7.03 -2.20 8.59
C HIS A 103 -5.58 -2.12 9.07
N GLY A 104 -4.67 -2.96 8.55
CA GLY A 104 -3.27 -3.02 9.00
C GLY A 104 -2.49 -1.69 9.01
N PRO A 105 -2.65 -0.77 8.04
CA PRO A 105 -2.02 0.55 8.05
C PRO A 105 -2.18 1.34 9.35
N MET A 106 -3.28 1.14 10.09
CA MET A 106 -3.51 1.80 11.38
C MET A 106 -2.48 1.42 12.45
N TRP A 107 -1.82 0.26 12.34
CA TRP A 107 -0.85 -0.21 13.33
C TRP A 107 0.61 0.07 12.97
N ASP A 108 0.98 0.07 11.70
CA ASP A 108 2.39 0.10 11.31
C ASP A 108 2.76 1.20 10.30
N LEU A 109 1.79 2.00 9.85
CA LEU A 109 2.01 3.15 8.99
C LEU A 109 1.59 4.47 9.65
N ALA A 110 0.51 4.48 10.43
CA ALA A 110 -0.06 5.72 10.97
C ALA A 110 0.82 6.46 11.99
N ASP A 111 1.53 5.71 12.84
CA ASP A 111 2.46 6.26 13.84
C ASP A 111 3.93 5.94 13.47
N ASN A 112 4.20 5.55 12.23
CA ASN A 112 5.54 5.16 11.77
C ASN A 112 6.35 6.41 11.35
N PRO A 113 7.50 6.71 11.99
CA PRO A 113 8.26 7.92 11.69
C PRO A 113 8.80 7.97 10.27
N VAL A 114 9.13 6.83 9.65
CA VAL A 114 9.54 6.76 8.25
C VAL A 114 8.38 7.11 7.33
N SER A 115 7.19 6.56 7.60
CA SER A 115 5.97 6.86 6.83
C SER A 115 5.62 8.34 6.92
N ILE A 116 5.65 8.92 8.13
CA ILE A 116 5.37 10.34 8.37
C ILE A 116 6.34 11.22 7.59
N ALA A 117 7.65 11.01 7.76
CA ALA A 117 8.69 11.79 7.09
C ALA A 117 8.60 11.67 5.55
N LEU A 118 8.22 10.49 5.04
CA LEU A 118 8.03 10.28 3.62
C LEU A 118 6.85 11.09 3.09
N ILE A 119 5.70 11.06 3.77
CA ILE A 119 4.52 11.86 3.41
C ILE A 119 4.86 13.35 3.38
N GLU A 120 5.51 13.85 4.43
CA GLU A 120 5.95 15.26 4.53
C GLU A 120 6.89 15.61 3.37
N SER A 121 7.83 14.73 3.03
CA SER A 121 8.76 14.94 1.91
C SER A 121 8.07 15.03 0.55
N PHE A 122 7.11 14.14 0.26
CA PHE A 122 6.30 14.23 -0.97
C PHE A 122 5.48 15.52 -0.99
N TYR A 123 4.78 15.82 0.09
CA TYR A 123 3.91 16.98 0.20
C TYR A 123 4.68 18.30 0.05
N ASN A 124 5.79 18.46 0.77
CA ASN A 124 6.64 19.66 0.72
C ASN A 124 7.34 19.83 -0.63
N SER A 125 7.43 18.77 -1.44
CA SER A 125 7.92 18.81 -2.82
C SER A 125 6.81 19.11 -3.85
N GLY A 126 5.58 19.40 -3.41
CA GLY A 126 4.43 19.62 -4.29
C GLY A 126 3.97 18.36 -5.03
N LYS A 127 4.33 17.16 -4.54
CA LYS A 127 3.99 15.88 -5.17
C LYS A 127 2.69 15.32 -4.58
N PRO A 128 1.84 14.67 -5.38
CA PRO A 128 0.61 14.06 -4.88
C PRO A 128 0.87 13.00 -3.81
N VAL A 129 0.03 13.03 -2.78
CA VAL A 129 -0.07 12.03 -1.71
C VAL A 129 -1.50 11.54 -1.69
N ALA A 130 -1.71 10.24 -1.91
CA ALA A 130 -3.03 9.64 -1.96
C ALA A 130 -3.14 8.46 -0.98
N ALA A 131 -4.34 8.24 -0.44
CA ALA A 131 -4.64 7.13 0.44
C ALA A 131 -6.10 6.71 0.28
N VAL A 132 -6.40 5.44 0.49
CA VAL A 132 -7.75 4.88 0.36
C VAL A 132 -8.19 4.15 1.64
N CYS A 133 -9.50 4.18 1.92
CA CYS A 133 -10.15 3.45 3.02
C CYS A 133 -9.65 3.85 4.41
N HIS A 134 -8.88 2.99 5.10
CA HIS A 134 -8.31 3.28 6.42
C HIS A 134 -6.94 3.94 6.35
N SER A 135 -6.25 3.87 5.20
CA SER A 135 -4.95 4.49 5.02
C SER A 135 -4.93 6.02 5.15
N PRO A 136 -6.02 6.81 4.97
CA PRO A 136 -6.04 8.20 5.41
C PRO A 136 -5.65 8.42 6.88
N GLY A 137 -5.72 7.39 7.73
CA GLY A 137 -5.16 7.41 9.08
C GLY A 137 -3.67 7.75 9.14
N VAL A 138 -2.91 7.54 8.06
CA VAL A 138 -1.48 7.91 8.00
C VAL A 138 -1.23 9.41 8.06
N PHE A 139 -2.24 10.23 7.80
CA PHE A 139 -2.11 11.69 7.86
C PHE A 139 -2.21 12.24 9.29
N ARG A 140 -2.62 11.42 10.27
CA ARG A 140 -2.91 11.86 11.64
C ARG A 140 -1.73 12.57 12.33
N ARG A 141 -0.50 12.17 12.02
CA ARG A 141 0.73 12.64 12.67
C ARG A 141 1.60 13.53 11.79
N VAL A 142 1.17 13.78 10.56
CA VAL A 142 1.88 14.65 9.60
C VAL A 142 1.70 16.10 10.04
N THR A 143 2.79 16.85 10.12
CA THR A 143 2.79 18.23 10.65
C THR A 143 3.34 19.30 9.69
N TYR A 144 3.84 18.85 8.53
CA TYR A 144 4.43 19.64 7.42
C TYR A 144 5.71 20.41 7.77
#